data_AF-A0A2C6LLX4-F1
#
_entry.id   AF-A0A2C6LLX4-F1
#
_cell.length_a   1.000
_cell.length_b   1.000
_cell.length_c   1.000
_cell.angle_alpha   90.00
_cell.angle_beta   90.00
_cell.angle_gamma   90.00
#
_symmetry.space_group_name_H-M   'P 1'
#
loop_
_entity.id
_entity.type
_entity.pdbx_description
1 polymer ?
#
loop_
_entity_poly.entity_id
_entity_poly.type
_entity_poly.pdbx_seq_one_letter_code
_entity_poly.pdbx_strand_id
1 'polypeptide(L)'
;MLLTERYKDKIDGVLACYDRIVIHGNIPVLCFDGGMTSYLYQINIKIFDYPDWANALHEELREHAERIAKENGLRKMPALLLLLH
;
A
#
# COMPACT_ATOMS: atom_id res chain seq x y z
N MET A 1 -7.07 -24.64 -27.22
CA MET A 1 -5.78 -24.29 -26.58
C MET A 1 -5.90 -22.89 -26.03
N LEU A 2 -5.67 -22.70 -24.73
CA LEU A 2 -5.77 -21.38 -24.11
C LEU A 2 -4.59 -20.50 -24.52
N LEU A 3 -4.78 -19.17 -24.60
CA LEU A 3 -3.68 -18.24 -24.90
C LEU A 3 -2.53 -18.37 -23.88
N THR A 4 -2.88 -18.62 -22.62
CA THR A 4 -1.93 -18.85 -21.53
C THR A 4 -1.04 -20.07 -21.74
N GLU A 5 -1.56 -21.12 -22.40
CA GLU A 5 -0.79 -22.31 -22.74
C GLU A 5 0.06 -22.08 -23.99
N ARG A 6 -0.47 -21.38 -25.00
CA ARG A 6 0.19 -21.14 -26.27
C ARG A 6 1.41 -20.22 -26.16
N TYR A 7 1.36 -19.27 -25.24
CA TYR A 7 2.39 -18.26 -25.06
C TYR A 7 3.07 -18.36 -23.69
N LYS A 8 3.08 -19.55 -23.07
CA LYS A 8 3.66 -19.77 -21.74
C LYS A 8 5.09 -19.24 -21.63
N ASP A 9 5.91 -19.45 -22.67
CA ASP A 9 7.30 -19.00 -22.71
C ASP A 9 7.47 -17.48 -22.92
N LYS A 10 6.37 -16.77 -23.17
CA LYS A 10 6.30 -15.30 -23.34
C LYS A 10 5.53 -14.62 -22.20
N ILE A 11 5.05 -15.37 -21.20
CA ILE A 11 4.31 -14.84 -20.07
C ILE A 11 5.23 -14.90 -18.85
N ASP A 12 5.71 -13.75 -18.42
CA ASP A 12 6.60 -13.64 -17.24
C ASP A 12 5.86 -13.88 -15.92
N GLY A 13 4.52 -13.78 -15.91
CA GLY A 13 3.70 -14.04 -14.72
C GLY A 13 2.23 -13.64 -14.89
N VAL A 14 1.46 -13.82 -13.82
CA VAL A 14 0.04 -13.43 -13.74
C VAL A 14 -0.11 -12.38 -12.63
N LEU A 15 -0.67 -11.22 -12.96
CA LEU A 15 -1.01 -10.19 -11.97
C LEU A 15 -2.32 -10.59 -11.28
N ALA A 16 -2.23 -11.04 -10.03
CA ALA A 16 -3.37 -11.39 -9.18
C ALA A 16 -3.61 -10.31 -8.11
N CYS A 17 -3.75 -9.05 -8.54
CA CYS A 17 -4.11 -7.94 -7.66
C CYS A 17 -5.40 -7.28 -8.12
N TYR A 18 -6.07 -6.58 -7.19
CA TYR A 18 -7.15 -5.67 -7.57
C TYR A 18 -6.54 -4.52 -8.38
N ASP A 19 -6.81 -4.49 -9.69
CA ASP A 19 -6.32 -3.45 -10.61
C ASP A 19 -6.85 -2.06 -10.23
N ARG A 20 -8.10 -2.00 -9.73
CA ARG A 20 -8.70 -0.76 -9.20
C ARG A 20 -9.77 -1.07 -8.16
N ILE A 21 -9.61 -0.51 -6.96
CA ILE A 21 -10.68 -0.45 -5.95
C ILE A 21 -11.25 0.97 -5.99
N VAL A 22 -12.52 1.11 -6.40
CA VAL A 22 -13.23 2.40 -6.40
C VAL A 22 -14.13 2.46 -5.17
N ILE A 23 -13.79 3.34 -4.22
CA ILE A 23 -14.59 3.62 -3.04
C ILE A 23 -15.27 4.97 -3.24
N HIS A 24 -16.60 5.00 -3.18
CA HIS A 24 -17.38 6.22 -3.38
C HIS A 24 -18.15 6.57 -2.10
N GLY A 25 -17.97 7.80 -1.61
CA GLY A 25 -18.58 8.30 -0.37
C GLY A 25 -17.66 9.27 0.36
N ASN A 26 -18.16 9.84 1.46
CA ASN A 26 -17.35 10.64 2.37
C ASN A 26 -16.95 9.78 3.58
N ILE A 27 -15.73 9.95 4.08
CA ILE A 27 -15.30 9.39 5.35
C ILE A 27 -15.19 10.57 6.32
N PRO A 28 -16.25 10.92 7.08
CA PRO A 28 -16.30 12.15 7.88
C PRO A 28 -15.12 12.31 8.85
N VAL A 29 -14.63 11.17 9.34
CA VAL A 29 -13.52 11.09 10.28
C VAL A 29 -12.18 11.44 9.63
N LEU A 30 -12.00 11.19 8.33
CA LEU A 30 -10.73 11.41 7.62
C LEU A 30 -10.78 12.55 6.60
N CYS A 31 -11.96 13.13 6.36
CA CYS A 31 -12.17 14.10 5.27
C CYS A 31 -11.87 15.55 5.64
N PHE A 32 -11.48 15.84 6.89
CA PHE A 32 -11.04 17.16 7.34
C PHE A 32 -10.13 17.06 8.57
N ASP A 33 -9.44 18.14 8.88
CA ASP A 33 -8.45 18.27 9.95
C ASP A 33 -9.00 17.97 11.35
N GLY A 34 -10.17 18.50 11.70
CA GLY A 34 -10.81 18.25 13.00
C GLY A 34 -11.29 16.79 13.18
N GLY A 35 -11.72 16.14 12.09
CA GLY A 35 -12.06 14.72 12.09
C GLY A 35 -10.83 13.85 12.37
N MET A 36 -9.76 14.10 11.62
CA MET A 36 -8.49 13.39 11.77
C MET A 36 -7.92 13.57 13.18
N THR A 37 -7.98 14.79 13.70
CA THR A 37 -7.56 15.11 15.06
C THR A 37 -8.33 14.30 16.09
N SER A 38 -9.66 14.27 15.98
CA SER A 38 -10.53 13.53 16.90
C SER A 38 -10.25 12.02 16.86
N TYR A 39 -10.00 11.48 15.66
CA TYR A 39 -9.63 10.08 15.47
C TYR A 39 -8.30 9.72 16.14
N LEU A 40 -7.25 10.52 15.92
CA LEU A 40 -5.95 10.29 16.53
C LEU A 40 -6.05 10.27 18.06
N TYR A 41 -6.81 11.19 18.66
CA TYR A 41 -7.06 11.18 20.10
C TYR A 41 -7.81 9.92 20.57
N GLN A 42 -8.81 9.44 19.82
CA GLN A 42 -9.53 8.20 20.17
C GLN A 42 -8.61 6.98 20.21
N ILE A 43 -7.57 6.94 19.38
CA ILE A 43 -6.56 5.87 19.37
C ILE A 43 -5.32 6.20 20.22
N ASN A 44 -5.41 7.20 21.10
CA ASN A 44 -4.35 7.64 22.02
C ASN A 44 -3.06 8.13 21.35
N ILE A 45 -3.18 8.70 20.14
CA ILE A 45 -2.08 9.35 19.43
C ILE A 45 -2.30 10.86 19.53
N LYS A 46 -1.31 11.59 20.05
CA LYS A 46 -1.36 13.05 20.05
C LYS A 46 -1.00 13.55 18.67
N ILE A 47 -1.58 14.69 18.28
CA ILE A 47 -1.32 15.32 16.98
C ILE A 47 0.19 15.53 16.74
N PHE A 48 0.93 15.93 17.77
CA PHE A 48 2.39 16.14 17.66
C PHE A 48 3.19 14.85 17.51
N ASP A 49 2.64 13.72 17.96
CA ASP A 49 3.27 12.40 17.84
C ASP A 49 2.90 11.71 16.51
N TYR A 50 2.00 12.31 15.72
CA TYR A 50 1.54 11.75 14.44
C TYR A 50 2.68 11.47 13.44
N PRO A 51 3.65 12.37 13.22
CA PRO A 51 4.72 12.12 12.24
C PRO A 51 5.52 10.85 12.58
N ASP A 52 5.89 10.69 13.85
CA ASP A 52 6.65 9.52 14.29
C ASP A 52 5.83 8.24 14.20
N TRP A 53 4.54 8.31 14.57
CA TRP A 53 3.62 7.19 14.41
C TRP A 53 3.42 6.79 12.94
N ALA A 54 3.21 7.75 12.05
CA ALA A 54 2.98 7.50 10.63
C ALA A 54 4.24 6.95 9.94
N ASN A 55 5.42 7.46 10.31
CA ASN A 55 6.69 6.99 9.78
C ASN A 55 6.99 5.53 10.17
N ALA A 56 6.62 5.10 11.38
CA ALA A 56 6.80 3.70 11.78
C ALA A 56 6.01 2.74 10.86
N LEU A 57 4.75 3.05 10.57
CA LEU A 57 3.91 2.27 9.66
C LEU A 57 4.43 2.31 8.22
N HIS A 58 4.95 3.47 7.81
CA HIS A 58 5.56 3.65 6.50
C HIS A 58 6.77 2.74 6.31
N GLU A 59 7.69 2.73 7.29
CA GLU A 59 8.88 1.88 7.25
C GLU A 59 8.51 0.38 7.28
N GLU A 60 7.54 -0.02 8.10
CA GLU A 60 7.07 -1.41 8.13
C GLU A 60 6.53 -1.84 6.76
N LEU A 61 5.71 -0.99 6.12
CA LEU A 61 5.17 -1.26 4.79
C LEU A 61 6.29 -1.34 3.73
N ARG A 62 7.28 -0.46 3.83
CA ARG A 62 8.45 -0.43 2.95
C ARG A 62 9.26 -1.72 3.06
N GLU A 63 9.64 -2.10 4.28
CA GLU A 63 10.41 -3.32 4.56
C GLU A 63 9.66 -4.57 4.12
N HIS A 64 8.35 -4.63 4.38
CA HIS A 64 7.54 -5.76 3.98
C HIS A 64 7.50 -5.92 2.45
N ALA A 65 7.29 -4.83 1.73
CA ALA A 65 7.26 -4.83 0.28
C ALA A 65 8.63 -5.18 -0.33
N GLU A 66 9.73 -4.70 0.26
CA GLU A 66 11.10 -5.08 -0.13
C GLU A 66 11.37 -6.58 0.08
N ARG A 67 10.93 -7.13 1.22
CA ARG A 67 11.07 -8.56 1.52
C ARG A 67 10.34 -9.41 0.47
N ILE A 68 9.08 -9.11 0.18
CA ILE A 68 8.29 -9.82 -0.83
C ILE A 68 8.96 -9.73 -2.21
N ALA A 69 9.48 -8.56 -2.58
CA ALA A 69 10.16 -8.37 -3.86
C ALA A 69 11.40 -9.27 -3.97
N LYS A 70 12.22 -9.33 -2.90
CA LYS A 70 13.41 -10.17 -2.84
C LYS A 70 13.07 -11.67 -2.91
N GLU A 71 12.05 -12.11 -2.17
CA GLU A 71 11.59 -13.50 -2.18
C GLU A 71 11.12 -13.97 -3.57
N ASN A 72 10.56 -13.06 -4.36
CA ASN A 72 10.08 -13.34 -5.71
C ASN A 72 11.12 -13.03 -6.82
N GLY A 73 12.37 -12.73 -6.45
CA GLY A 73 13.44 -12.43 -7.41
C GLY A 73 13.22 -11.15 -8.23
N LEU A 74 12.33 -10.26 -7.77
CA LEU A 74 12.02 -9.01 -8.44
C LEU A 74 13.16 -8.00 -8.21
N ARG A 75 13.84 -7.61 -9.29
CA ARG A 75 14.97 -6.65 -9.24
C ARG A 75 14.54 -5.20 -9.06
N LYS A 76 13.27 -4.88 -9.31
CA LYS A 76 12.69 -3.55 -9.16
C LYS A 76 11.73 -3.57 -7.97
N MET A 77 11.87 -2.57 -7.10
CA MET A 77 10.92 -2.32 -6.01
C MET A 77 9.51 -2.20 -6.59
N PRO A 78 8.49 -2.79 -5.94
CA PRO A 78 7.11 -2.66 -6.38
C PRO A 78 6.73 -1.18 -6.42
N ALA A 79 5.98 -0.77 -7.45
CA ALA A 79 5.53 0.61 -7.64
C ALA A 79 4.77 1.18 -6.42
N LEU A 80 4.28 0.33 -5.52
CA LEU A 80 3.70 0.69 -4.23
C LEU A 80 4.63 1.55 -3.37
N LEU A 81 5.95 1.34 -3.45
CA LEU A 81 6.95 2.16 -2.72
C LEU A 81 7.19 3.54 -3.35
N LEU A 82 6.96 3.72 -4.65
CA LEU A 82 7.17 5.01 -5.33
C LEU A 82 6.11 6.04 -4.95
N LEU A 83 4.98 5.61 -4.38
CA LEU A 83 3.92 6.47 -3.85
C LEU A 83 4.16 6.86 -2.37
N LEU A 84 5.24 6.35 -1.78
CA LEU A 84 5.66 6.56 -0.41
C LEU A 84 6.91 7.49 -0.35
N HIS A 85 7.04 8.44 -1.28
CA HIS A 85 8.03 9.52 -1.24
C HIS A 85 7.29 10.86 -1.25
#